data_AF-B1TAF7-F1
#
_entry.id   AF-B1TAF7-F1
#
_cell.length_a   1.000
_cell.length_b   1.000
_cell.length_c   1.000
_cell.angle_alpha   90.00
_cell.angle_beta   90.00
_cell.angle_gamma   90.00
#
_symmetry.space_group_name_H-M   'P 1'
#
loop_
_entity.id
_entity.type
_entity.pdbx_description
1 polymer ?
#
loop_
_entity_poly.entity_id
_entity_poly.type
_entity_poly.pdbx_seq_one_letter_code
_entity_poly.pdbx_strand_id
1 'polypeptide(L)'
;MIGCTPQMLLDWVKRDEVDHGERDGASTAERERIKALECEVKELRRTNEILKLASAFFAQAELDRRFKSWAFIDQHRDTFRVEPICKVLRIAPSCYRRHAAQLRDQSKRCVRAKSVVVGSCE
;
A
#
# COMPACT_ATOMS: atom_id res chain seq x y z
N MET A 1 -7.47 23.44 44.66
CA MET A 1 -8.55 23.63 43.67
C MET A 1 -8.22 22.73 42.49
N ILE A 2 -9.01 21.67 42.27
CA ILE A 2 -8.78 20.76 41.13
C ILE A 2 -9.32 21.46 39.89
N GLY A 3 -8.46 21.80 38.93
CA GLY A 3 -8.78 22.58 37.74
C GLY A 3 -9.56 21.83 36.66
N CYS A 4 -10.55 21.02 37.04
CA CYS A 4 -11.43 20.33 36.10
C CYS A 4 -12.86 20.87 36.22
N THR A 5 -13.51 21.05 35.08
CA THR A 5 -14.93 21.37 35.06
C THR A 5 -15.74 20.14 35.52
N PRO A 6 -16.78 20.31 36.35
CA PRO A 6 -17.59 19.19 36.86
C PRO A 6 -18.21 18.31 35.76
N GLN A 7 -18.49 18.90 34.59
CA GLN A 7 -18.98 18.19 33.42
C GLN A 7 -17.98 17.15 32.89
N MET A 8 -16.68 17.47 32.87
CA MET A 8 -15.67 16.51 32.45
C MET A 8 -15.64 15.31 33.39
N LEU A 9 -15.74 15.54 34.70
CA LEU A 9 -15.74 14.42 35.66
C LEU A 9 -16.93 13.48 35.44
N LEU A 10 -18.13 14.03 35.21
CA LEU A 10 -19.34 13.24 34.93
C LEU A 10 -19.24 12.44 33.64
N ASP A 11 -18.63 12.99 32.59
CA ASP A 11 -18.44 12.28 31.33
C ASP A 11 -17.44 11.14 31.44
N TRP A 12 -16.43 11.25 32.31
CA TRP A 12 -15.50 10.15 32.59
C TRP A 12 -16.18 9.02 33.36
N VAL A 13 -16.98 9.35 34.38
CA VAL A 13 -17.76 8.34 35.13
C VAL A 13 -18.74 7.61 34.21
N LYS A 14 -19.45 8.33 33.33
CA LYS A 14 -20.32 7.69 32.32
C LYS A 14 -19.56 6.74 31.38
N ARG A 15 -18.32 7.08 31.04
CA ARG A 15 -17.48 6.25 30.17
C ARG A 15 -17.02 4.99 30.89
N ASP A 16 -16.64 5.14 32.14
CA ASP A 16 -16.24 4.05 33.03
C ASP A 16 -17.41 3.08 33.29
N GLU A 17 -18.62 3.58 33.54
CA GLU A 17 -19.83 2.76 33.67
C GLU A 17 -20.15 1.97 32.39
N VAL A 18 -19.92 2.55 31.20
CA VAL A 18 -20.07 1.84 29.91
C VAL A 18 -18.95 0.82 29.71
N ASP A 19 -17.73 1.12 30.14
CA ASP A 19 -16.59 0.21 30.05
C ASP A 19 -16.71 -1.00 31.00
N HIS A 20 -17.36 -0.82 32.16
CA HIS A 20 -17.70 -1.89 33.11
C HIS A 20 -19.02 -2.62 32.79
N GLY A 21 -19.75 -2.18 31.76
CA GLY A 21 -21.00 -2.80 31.32
C GLY A 21 -22.21 -2.51 32.22
N GLU A 22 -22.13 -1.49 33.08
CA GLU A 22 -23.25 -1.00 33.89
C GLU A 22 -24.22 -0.12 33.05
N ARG A 23 -23.76 0.39 31.90
CA ARG A 23 -24.56 1.11 30.92
C ARG A 23 -24.42 0.55 29.52
N ASP A 24 -25.53 0.53 28.78
CA ASP A 24 -25.55 0.17 27.37
C ASP A 24 -24.68 1.12 26.52
N GLY A 25 -23.67 0.56 25.85
CA GLY A 25 -22.80 1.28 24.92
C GLY A 25 -21.59 0.44 24.53
N ALA A 26 -21.04 0.66 23.33
CA ALA A 26 -19.78 0.04 22.95
C ALA A 26 -18.65 0.61 23.83
N SER A 27 -17.97 -0.29 24.55
CA SER A 27 -16.81 0.06 25.38
C SER A 27 -15.73 0.77 24.57
N THR A 28 -14.90 1.56 25.23
CA THR A 28 -13.74 2.23 24.63
C THR A 28 -12.84 1.21 23.91
N ALA A 29 -12.61 0.05 24.54
CA ALA A 29 -11.84 -1.05 23.94
C ALA A 29 -12.50 -1.62 22.68
N GLU A 30 -13.82 -1.77 22.66
CA GLU A 30 -14.56 -2.24 21.49
C GLU A 30 -14.53 -1.24 20.34
N ARG A 31 -14.67 0.06 20.63
CA ARG A 31 -14.53 1.13 19.62
C ARG A 31 -13.13 1.16 19.02
N GLU A 32 -12.09 0.96 19.83
CA GLU A 32 -10.70 0.89 19.35
C GLU A 32 -10.47 -0.32 18.46
N ARG A 33 -11.01 -1.50 18.84
CA ARG A 33 -10.96 -2.71 18.01
C ARG A 33 -11.66 -2.52 16.66
N ILE A 34 -12.86 -1.94 16.67
CA ILE A 34 -13.61 -1.65 15.44
C ILE A 34 -12.79 -0.73 14.52
N LYS A 35 -12.21 0.35 15.06
CA LYS A 35 -11.36 1.25 14.27
C LYS A 35 -10.13 0.55 13.68
N ALA A 36 -9.45 -0.29 14.47
CA ALA A 36 -8.30 -1.06 14.01
C ALA A 36 -8.69 -2.01 12.86
N LEU A 37 -9.80 -2.73 13.02
CA LEU A 37 -10.35 -3.62 12.00
C LEU A 37 -10.77 -2.85 10.74
N GLU A 38 -11.40 -1.69 10.88
CA GLU A 38 -11.77 -0.85 9.74
C GLU A 38 -10.54 -0.37 8.95
N CYS A 39 -9.46 -0.01 9.64
CA CYS A 39 -8.19 0.34 9.03
C CYS A 39 -7.60 -0.85 8.25
N GLU A 40 -7.55 -2.03 8.86
CA GLU A 40 -7.06 -3.25 8.22
C GLU A 40 -7.91 -3.63 7.00
N VAL A 41 -9.24 -3.56 7.10
CA VAL A 41 -10.15 -3.84 5.99
C VAL A 41 -9.92 -2.89 4.82
N LYS A 42 -9.68 -1.60 5.08
CA LYS A 42 -9.35 -0.63 4.02
C LYS A 42 -8.04 -0.98 3.33
N GLU A 43 -7.01 -1.36 4.07
CA GLU A 43 -5.74 -1.80 3.49
C GLU A 43 -5.90 -3.08 2.67
N LEU A 44 -6.61 -4.07 3.21
CA LEU A 44 -6.89 -5.33 2.52
C LEU A 44 -7.66 -5.09 1.22
N ARG A 45 -8.70 -4.25 1.24
CA ARG A 45 -9.45 -3.87 0.02
C ARG A 45 -8.54 -3.23 -1.02
N ARG A 46 -7.67 -2.30 -0.62
CA ARG A 46 -6.70 -1.68 -1.51
C ARG A 46 -5.74 -2.69 -2.13
N THR A 47 -5.23 -3.66 -1.36
CA THR A 47 -4.36 -4.72 -1.92
C THR A 47 -5.13 -5.63 -2.87
N ASN A 48 -6.39 -5.91 -2.58
CA ASN A 48 -7.25 -6.75 -3.41
C ASN A 48 -7.53 -6.08 -4.78
N GLU A 49 -7.73 -4.76 -4.80
CA GLU A 49 -7.84 -3.99 -6.04
C GLU A 49 -6.59 -4.09 -6.91
N ILE A 50 -5.40 -3.95 -6.30
CA ILE A 50 -4.12 -4.13 -7.03
C ILE A 50 -4.04 -5.54 -7.61
N LEU A 51 -4.40 -6.57 -6.84
CA LEU A 51 -4.39 -7.96 -7.29
C LEU A 51 -5.33 -8.19 -8.47
N LYS A 52 -6.55 -7.64 -8.43
CA LYS A 52 -7.54 -7.77 -9.51
C LYS A 52 -7.07 -7.10 -10.80
N LEU A 53 -6.51 -5.89 -10.69
CA LEU A 53 -5.95 -5.16 -11.82
C LEU A 53 -4.74 -5.90 -12.40
N ALA A 54 -3.86 -6.38 -11.52
CA ALA A 54 -2.70 -7.18 -11.91
C ALA A 54 -3.14 -8.47 -12.62
N SER A 55 -4.11 -9.21 -12.08
CA SER A 55 -4.57 -10.45 -12.70
C SER A 55 -5.19 -10.20 -14.09
N ALA A 56 -5.99 -9.15 -14.24
CA ALA A 56 -6.55 -8.78 -15.55
C ALA A 56 -5.46 -8.39 -16.55
N PHE A 57 -4.50 -7.57 -16.11
CA PHE A 57 -3.37 -7.12 -16.94
C PHE A 57 -2.47 -8.28 -17.37
N PHE A 58 -2.15 -9.20 -16.45
CA PHE A 58 -1.30 -10.35 -16.73
C PHE A 58 -2.01 -11.45 -17.53
N ALA A 59 -3.32 -11.64 -17.35
CA ALA A 59 -4.09 -12.57 -18.17
C ALA A 59 -4.17 -12.15 -19.64
N GLN A 60 -4.17 -10.84 -19.93
CA GLN A 60 -4.13 -10.34 -21.31
C GLN A 60 -2.74 -10.42 -21.97
N ALA A 61 -1.73 -10.80 -21.20
CA ALA A 61 -0.34 -10.54 -21.51
C ALA A 61 0.48 -11.83 -21.71
N GLU A 62 0.18 -12.60 -22.75
CA GLU A 62 0.66 -13.98 -22.97
C GLU A 62 2.19 -14.24 -22.88
N LEU A 63 3.12 -13.29 -23.11
CA LEU A 63 4.54 -13.65 -23.37
C LEU A 63 5.72 -12.88 -22.72
N ASP A 64 5.57 -12.04 -21.69
CA ASP A 64 6.77 -11.72 -20.86
C ASP A 64 6.41 -11.14 -19.49
N ARG A 65 6.46 -11.98 -18.45
CA ARG A 65 6.07 -11.59 -17.09
C ARG A 65 6.96 -10.48 -16.54
N ARG A 66 8.23 -10.38 -16.97
CA ARG A 66 9.22 -9.51 -16.31
C ARG A 66 9.21 -8.10 -16.89
N PHE A 67 9.14 -7.95 -18.22
CA PHE A 67 9.02 -6.63 -18.84
C PHE A 67 7.65 -6.00 -18.58
N LYS A 68 6.59 -6.81 -18.56
CA LYS A 68 5.23 -6.31 -18.32
C LYS A 68 4.97 -5.95 -16.86
N SER A 69 5.71 -6.53 -15.92
CA SER A 69 5.67 -6.10 -14.51
C SER A 69 6.08 -4.63 -14.34
N TRP A 70 7.09 -4.17 -15.08
CA TRP A 70 7.51 -2.77 -15.02
C TRP A 70 6.47 -1.83 -15.62
N ALA A 71 5.89 -2.20 -16.77
CA ALA A 71 4.81 -1.44 -17.39
C ALA A 71 3.59 -1.31 -16.46
N PHE A 72 3.20 -2.38 -15.77
CA PHE A 72 2.12 -2.34 -14.78
C PHE A 72 2.45 -1.40 -13.60
N ILE A 73 3.66 -1.50 -13.05
CA ILE A 73 4.08 -0.61 -11.94
C ILE A 73 4.05 0.84 -12.40
N ASP A 74 4.56 1.16 -13.60
CA ASP A 74 4.59 2.53 -14.10
C ASP A 74 3.19 3.09 -14.43
N GLN A 75 2.26 2.26 -14.88
CA GLN A 75 0.88 2.66 -15.16
C GLN A 75 0.08 2.96 -13.88
N HIS A 76 0.33 2.21 -12.80
CA HIS A 76 -0.46 2.27 -11.57
C HIS A 76 0.23 2.98 -10.39
N ARG A 77 1.48 3.45 -10.57
CA ARG A 77 2.26 4.09 -9.50
C ARG A 77 1.60 5.34 -8.92
N ASP A 78 0.87 6.12 -9.72
CA ASP A 78 0.28 7.38 -9.26
C ASP A 78 -0.96 7.11 -8.39
N THR A 79 -1.67 6.01 -8.62
CA THR A 79 -2.86 5.59 -7.86
C THR A 79 -2.52 4.83 -6.59
N PHE A 80 -1.66 3.81 -6.68
CA PHE A 80 -1.41 2.89 -5.56
C PHE A 80 -0.07 3.12 -4.86
N ARG A 81 0.80 3.99 -5.38
CA ARG A 81 2.22 4.08 -5.03
C ARG A 81 2.99 2.80 -5.37
N VAL A 82 4.30 2.92 -5.52
CA VAL A 82 5.17 1.82 -5.96
C VAL A 82 5.29 0.73 -4.89
N GLU A 83 5.46 1.10 -3.62
CA GLU A 83 5.65 0.14 -2.52
C GLU A 83 4.50 -0.88 -2.38
N PRO A 84 3.20 -0.49 -2.35
CA PRO A 84 2.09 -1.44 -2.28
C PRO A 84 2.04 -2.40 -3.48
N ILE A 85 2.28 -1.89 -4.69
CA ILE A 85 2.32 -2.71 -5.91
C ILE A 85 3.47 -3.72 -5.85
N CYS A 86 4.67 -3.27 -5.47
CA CYS A 86 5.84 -4.13 -5.33
C CYS A 86 5.62 -5.24 -4.28
N LYS A 87 4.97 -4.92 -3.15
CA LYS A 87 4.61 -5.90 -2.12
C LYS A 87 3.68 -6.98 -2.67
N VAL A 88 2.63 -6.58 -3.39
CA VAL A 88 1.66 -7.49 -3.99
C VAL A 88 2.29 -8.38 -5.06
N LEU A 89 3.12 -7.81 -5.94
CA LEU A 89 3.79 -8.55 -7.01
C LEU A 89 5.00 -9.36 -6.52
N ARG A 90 5.32 -9.31 -5.22
CA ARG A 90 6.51 -9.95 -4.61
C ARG A 90 7.81 -9.51 -5.30
N ILE A 91 7.90 -8.23 -5.63
CA ILE A 91 9.08 -7.58 -6.21
C ILE A 91 9.72 -6.69 -5.15
N ALA A 92 11.05 -6.71 -5.01
CA ALA A 92 11.73 -5.79 -4.12
C ALA A 92 11.65 -4.35 -4.67
N PRO A 93 11.29 -3.32 -3.87
CA PRO A 93 11.28 -1.93 -4.32
C PRO A 93 12.63 -1.45 -4.87
N SER A 94 13.74 -2.00 -4.37
CA SER A 94 15.09 -1.75 -4.89
C SER A 94 15.25 -2.18 -6.35
N CYS A 95 14.60 -3.26 -6.77
CA CYS A 95 14.60 -3.72 -8.17
C CYS A 95 13.88 -2.71 -9.08
N TYR A 96 12.73 -2.18 -8.65
CA TYR A 96 12.05 -1.11 -9.39
C TYR A 96 12.90 0.15 -9.48
N ARG A 97 13.48 0.61 -8.35
CA ARG A 97 14.34 1.80 -8.33
C ARG A 97 15.55 1.65 -9.25
N ARG A 98 16.17 0.46 -9.29
CA ARG A 98 17.28 0.15 -10.22
C ARG A 98 16.81 0.20 -11.67
N HIS A 99 15.65 -0.40 -11.98
CA HIS A 99 15.06 -0.36 -13.32
C HIS A 99 14.77 1.08 -13.77
N ALA A 100 14.09 1.87 -12.93
CA ALA A 100 13.79 3.26 -13.18
C ALA A 100 15.06 4.11 -13.36
N ALA A 101 16.12 3.85 -12.57
CA ALA A 101 17.40 4.53 -12.71
C ALA A 101 18.11 4.18 -14.04
N GLN A 102 18.03 2.94 -14.50
CA GLN A 102 18.60 2.46 -15.77
C GLN A 102 17.83 2.95 -17.01
N LEU A 103 16.56 3.28 -16.86
CA LEU A 103 15.75 3.94 -17.89
C LEU A 103 16.11 5.42 -18.03
N ARG A 104 16.29 6.11 -16.90
CA ARG A 104 16.67 7.55 -16.88
C ARG A 104 18.10 7.79 -17.32
N ASP A 105 19.00 6.87 -17.01
CA ASP A 105 20.42 7.02 -17.27
C ASP A 105 21.01 5.72 -17.84
N GLN A 106 21.29 5.75 -19.14
CA GLN A 106 21.83 4.62 -19.87
C GLN A 106 23.25 4.25 -19.40
N SER A 107 23.98 5.20 -18.78
CA SER A 107 25.32 4.97 -18.23
C SER A 107 25.32 4.01 -17.03
N LYS A 108 24.18 3.88 -16.33
CA LYS A 108 23.98 2.97 -15.19
C LYS A 108 23.66 1.53 -15.59
N ARG A 109 23.50 1.25 -16.88
CA ARG A 109 23.35 -0.12 -17.38
C ARG A 109 24.68 -0.86 -17.29
N CYS A 110 24.67 -2.18 -17.13
CA CYS A 110 25.91 -2.95 -17.23
C CYS A 110 26.46 -2.87 -18.66
N VAL A 111 27.78 -3.06 -18.83
CA VAL A 111 28.45 -2.95 -20.15
C VAL A 111 27.77 -3.83 -21.22
N ARG A 112 27.36 -5.05 -20.84
CA ARG A 112 26.58 -5.98 -21.70
C ARG A 112 25.21 -5.44 -22.13
N ALA A 113 24.56 -4.63 -21.30
CA ALA A 113 23.28 -4.00 -21.62
C ALA A 113 23.43 -2.66 -22.35
N LYS A 114 24.65 -2.10 -22.39
CA LYS A 114 25.00 -0.93 -23.23
C LYS A 114 25.27 -1.36 -24.68
N SER A 115 25.85 -2.53 -24.89
CA SER A 115 26.22 -3.01 -26.24
C SER A 115 25.04 -3.40 -27.15
N VAL A 116 23.82 -3.55 -26.61
CA VAL A 116 22.61 -3.85 -27.41
C VAL A 116 22.12 -2.63 -28.19
N VAL A 117 22.60 -1.41 -27.89
CA VAL A 117 22.13 -0.16 -28.53
C VAL A 117 23.06 0.30 -29.66
N VAL A 118 24.12 -0.44 -29.98
CA VAL A 118 25.05 -0.12 -31.10
C VAL A 118 24.73 -0.94 -32.37
N GLY A 119 23.46 -1.28 -32.60
CA GLY A 119 23.06 -2.19 -33.69
C GLY A 119 21.75 -1.87 -34.40
N SER A 120 21.30 -0.62 -34.43
CA SER A 120 20.20 -0.20 -35.32
C SER A 120 20.39 1.25 -35.76
N CYS A 121 21.35 1.43 -36.66
CA CYS A 121 21.37 2.48 -37.66
C CYS A 121 21.86 1.85 -38.95
N GLU A 122 20.98 1.13 -39.66
CA GLU A 122 20.89 1.05 -41.13
C GLU A 122 19.42 0.86 -41.50
#